data_AF-A0A6G9XQD6-F1
#
_entry.id   AF-A0A6G9XQD6-F1
#
_cell.length_a   1.000
_cell.length_b   1.000
_cell.length_c   1.000
_cell.angle_alpha   90.00
_cell.angle_beta   90.00
_cell.angle_gamma   90.00
#
_symmetry.space_group_name_H-M   'P 1'
#
loop_
_entity.id
_entity.type
_entity.pdbx_description
1 polymer ?
#
loop_
_entity_poly.entity_id
_entity_poly.type
_entity_poly.pdbx_seq_one_letter_code
_entity_poly.pdbx_strand_id
1 'polypeptide(L)'
;MTIGYDDVRAWDAKALDTVAVTLRERRDKLIGLQDELDDARRLPDWHGPASERARGSLSDTRDNAEILTAELSAVERALKNASDDVAALRTRVANNDALADTYLFQIAADGTIVDNKPPDPPPRSRVEAEDRAEARRHRETIRQQLGRETRAILTTAKHIDAAIALVLRLAQDRKISDHGATTLAGAQKGGELDAGVAEMEHALRDAGLLTGPPVSGYYRQWLENAVRRGVSIDTIKQIVADHHITPEDFKILDRLQEIREDEDGDGIFKSYFLLPTDISAADAAKAVRMTYLLNAGTDYGTEGEQTDFAPTPYSSEELRRITERQRHNAWSYDEDVGFVHGNGGRLVTTPNGIMMGLGGNSIQDRFSTNAGTTWGDTFMLDIDDPEDPAQQIREVARSGHAWFEGDNGVYRGRLDLDRLLHHEERHSQQWGREGYTQFVTSYIWEQITGGDETERDAGLSDGGY
;
A
#
# COMPACT_ATOMS: atom_id res chain seq x y z
N MET A 1 31.13 -3.53 5.74
CA MET A 1 31.89 -4.71 5.30
C MET A 1 31.47 -4.98 3.87
N THR A 2 32.39 -5.26 2.94
CA THR A 2 32.01 -5.51 1.54
C THR A 2 31.74 -7.01 1.40
N ILE A 3 30.50 -7.40 1.10
CA ILE A 3 30.11 -8.81 0.92
C ILE A 3 30.78 -9.35 -0.36
N GLY A 4 31.60 -10.38 -0.21
CA GLY A 4 32.23 -11.13 -1.30
C GLY A 4 31.39 -12.32 -1.76
N TYR A 5 31.74 -12.91 -2.91
CA TYR A 5 31.02 -14.06 -3.46
C TYR A 5 31.23 -15.32 -2.62
N ASP A 6 32.42 -15.49 -2.01
CA ASP A 6 32.68 -16.59 -1.07
C ASP A 6 31.89 -16.45 0.24
N ASP A 7 31.63 -15.22 0.69
CA ASP A 7 30.76 -15.00 1.85
C ASP A 7 29.36 -15.55 1.55
N VAL A 8 28.80 -15.21 0.38
CA VAL A 8 27.49 -15.69 -0.06
C VAL A 8 27.45 -17.21 -0.21
N ARG A 9 28.52 -17.84 -0.71
CA ARG A 9 28.63 -19.31 -0.78
C ARG A 9 28.52 -19.96 0.61
N ALA A 10 29.03 -19.29 1.64
CA ALA A 10 29.06 -19.78 3.01
C ALA A 10 27.76 -19.49 3.79
N TRP A 11 26.82 -18.72 3.24
CA TRP A 11 25.57 -18.41 3.93
C TRP A 11 24.71 -19.64 4.17
N ASP A 12 24.06 -19.67 5.34
CA ASP A 12 23.27 -20.80 5.81
C ASP A 12 21.81 -20.40 6.08
N ALA A 13 20.95 -20.61 5.09
CA ALA A 13 19.51 -20.41 5.20
C ALA A 13 18.89 -21.20 6.37
N LYS A 14 19.37 -22.44 6.61
CA LYS A 14 18.82 -23.29 7.67
C LYS A 14 19.14 -22.74 9.06
N ALA A 15 20.31 -22.13 9.23
CA ALA A 15 20.67 -21.47 10.48
C ALA A 15 19.72 -20.28 10.75
N LEU A 16 19.42 -19.46 9.73
CA LEU A 16 18.45 -18.36 9.86
C LEU A 16 17.05 -18.86 10.20
N ASP A 17 16.55 -19.88 9.49
CA ASP A 17 15.25 -20.51 9.76
C ASP A 17 15.17 -21.06 11.19
N THR A 18 16.23 -21.70 11.68
CA THR A 18 16.29 -22.24 13.05
C THR A 18 16.17 -21.12 14.10
N VAL A 19 16.84 -19.99 13.88
CA VAL A 19 16.73 -18.82 14.78
C VAL A 19 15.32 -18.24 14.72
N ALA A 20 14.75 -18.07 13.51
CA ALA A 20 13.38 -17.60 13.35
C ALA A 20 12.39 -18.49 14.10
N VAL A 21 12.44 -19.81 13.91
CA VAL A 21 11.60 -20.77 14.64
C VAL A 21 11.76 -20.64 16.15
N THR A 22 12.99 -20.47 16.64
CA THR A 22 13.25 -20.28 18.09
C THR A 22 12.64 -18.99 18.63
N LEU A 23 12.71 -17.89 17.87
CA LEU A 23 12.10 -16.61 18.26
C LEU A 23 10.58 -16.72 18.27
N ARG A 24 9.99 -17.36 17.25
CA ARG A 24 8.56 -17.66 17.19
C ARG A 24 8.09 -18.42 18.41
N GLU A 25 8.78 -19.50 18.79
CA GLU A 25 8.43 -20.28 19.99
C GLU A 25 8.49 -19.46 21.28
N ARG A 26 9.41 -18.49 21.38
CA ARG A 26 9.50 -17.58 22.54
C ARG A 26 8.37 -16.56 22.54
N ARG A 27 8.07 -15.99 21.38
CA ARG A 27 6.96 -15.06 21.17
C ARG A 27 5.62 -15.72 21.49
N ASP A 28 5.39 -16.94 21.00
CA ASP A 28 4.15 -17.69 21.25
C ASP A 28 3.96 -17.99 22.74
N LYS A 29 5.06 -18.23 23.48
CA LYS A 29 5.02 -18.33 24.95
C LYS A 29 4.63 -17.02 25.63
N LEU A 30 5.08 -15.87 25.11
CA LEU A 30 4.65 -14.57 25.64
C LEU A 30 3.17 -14.35 25.38
N ILE A 31 2.72 -14.57 24.14
CA ILE A 31 1.30 -14.44 23.76
C ILE A 31 0.42 -15.34 24.64
N GLY A 32 0.88 -16.56 24.93
CA GLY A 32 0.18 -17.49 25.81
C GLY A 32 0.04 -17.01 27.27
N LEU A 33 0.71 -15.94 27.69
CA LEU A 33 0.57 -15.33 29.02
C LEU A 33 -0.52 -14.23 29.08
N GLN A 34 -1.21 -13.97 27.97
CA GLN A 34 -2.23 -12.92 27.90
C GLN A 34 -3.29 -13.07 28.99
N ASP A 35 -3.86 -14.27 29.13
CA ASP A 35 -4.94 -14.53 30.07
C ASP A 35 -4.45 -14.38 31.52
N GLU A 36 -3.26 -14.86 31.85
CA GLU A 36 -2.67 -14.69 33.18
C GLU A 36 -2.42 -13.22 33.52
N LEU A 37 -1.97 -12.41 32.56
CA LEU A 37 -1.78 -10.98 32.76
C LEU A 37 -3.11 -10.25 32.96
N ASP A 38 -4.14 -10.59 32.19
CA ASP A 38 -5.47 -9.99 32.32
C ASP A 38 -6.16 -10.42 33.63
N ASP A 39 -6.05 -11.68 34.04
CA ASP A 39 -6.59 -12.18 35.30
C ASP A 39 -5.87 -11.59 36.51
N ALA A 40 -4.54 -11.45 36.45
CA ALA A 40 -3.76 -10.78 37.49
C ALA A 40 -4.16 -9.31 37.70
N ARG A 41 -4.83 -8.67 36.73
CA ARG A 41 -5.32 -7.29 36.85
C ARG A 41 -6.65 -7.18 37.58
N ARG A 42 -7.49 -8.23 37.51
CA ARG A 42 -8.86 -8.20 38.04
C ARG A 42 -8.88 -8.06 39.56
N LEU A 43 -8.02 -8.81 40.28
CA LEU A 43 -7.86 -8.82 41.75
C LEU A 43 -9.16 -8.43 42.50
N PRO A 44 -10.19 -9.30 42.45
CA PRO A 44 -11.49 -9.00 43.04
C PRO A 44 -11.34 -8.72 44.53
N ASP A 45 -12.14 -7.78 45.04
CA ASP A 45 -12.21 -7.38 46.44
C ASP A 45 -10.97 -6.68 47.03
N TRP A 46 -9.92 -6.42 46.23
CA TRP A 46 -8.76 -5.62 46.64
C TRP A 46 -8.85 -4.17 46.15
N HIS A 47 -9.15 -3.26 47.08
CA HIS A 47 -9.37 -1.84 46.81
C HIS A 47 -8.38 -0.93 47.55
N GLY A 48 -8.26 0.30 47.06
CA GLY A 48 -7.44 1.37 47.65
C GLY A 48 -6.12 1.63 46.94
N PRO A 49 -5.32 2.60 47.41
CA PRO A 49 -4.16 3.11 46.68
C PRO A 49 -3.07 2.07 46.38
N ALA A 50 -2.97 1.01 47.19
CA ALA A 50 -2.02 -0.07 46.94
C ALA A 50 -2.43 -0.94 45.74
N SER A 51 -3.74 -1.25 45.60
CA SER A 51 -4.23 -2.05 44.48
C SER A 51 -4.23 -1.27 43.18
N GLU A 52 -4.49 0.04 43.21
CA GLU A 52 -4.33 0.94 42.05
C GLU A 52 -2.88 0.96 41.54
N ARG A 53 -1.90 1.12 42.44
CA ARG A 53 -0.47 1.05 42.06
C ARG A 53 -0.07 -0.31 41.49
N ALA A 54 -0.59 -1.40 42.06
CA ALA A 54 -0.33 -2.74 41.53
C ALA A 54 -0.91 -2.92 40.11
N ARG A 55 -2.14 -2.44 39.86
CA ARG A 55 -2.75 -2.45 38.52
C ARG A 55 -1.98 -1.57 37.53
N GLY A 56 -1.47 -0.42 37.97
CA GLY A 56 -0.59 0.44 37.16
C GLY A 56 0.70 -0.28 36.77
N SER A 57 1.42 -0.84 37.74
CA SER A 57 2.66 -1.60 37.48
C SER A 57 2.44 -2.82 36.57
N LEU A 58 1.29 -3.48 36.67
CA LEU A 58 0.93 -4.59 35.79
C LEU A 58 0.60 -4.11 34.37
N SER A 59 -0.04 -2.95 34.23
CA SER A 59 -0.27 -2.32 32.92
C SER A 59 1.08 -2.00 32.26
N ASP A 60 2.01 -1.36 32.96
CA ASP A 60 3.37 -1.12 32.44
C ASP A 60 4.09 -2.42 32.05
N THR A 61 3.89 -3.50 32.80
CA THR A 61 4.49 -4.81 32.49
C THR A 61 3.89 -5.40 31.21
N ARG A 62 2.58 -5.28 31.05
CA ARG A 62 1.86 -5.74 29.87
C ARG A 62 2.25 -4.94 28.63
N ASP A 63 2.30 -3.61 28.71
CA ASP A 63 2.72 -2.74 27.61
C ASP A 63 4.15 -3.09 27.15
N ASN A 64 5.07 -3.37 28.10
CA ASN A 64 6.42 -3.84 27.75
C ASN A 64 6.41 -5.23 27.09
N ALA A 65 5.48 -6.11 27.46
CA ALA A 65 5.33 -7.43 26.84
C ALA A 65 4.73 -7.32 25.43
N GLU A 66 3.81 -6.39 25.20
CA GLU A 66 3.26 -6.05 23.88
C GLU A 66 4.39 -5.58 22.95
N ILE A 67 5.19 -4.59 23.38
CA ILE A 67 6.36 -4.11 22.62
C ILE A 67 7.36 -5.24 22.34
N LEU A 68 7.72 -6.05 23.34
CA LEU A 68 8.65 -7.16 23.15
C LEU A 68 8.10 -8.21 22.17
N THR A 69 6.78 -8.45 22.19
CA THR A 69 6.12 -9.37 21.26
C THR A 69 6.19 -8.83 19.83
N ALA A 70 5.96 -7.53 19.64
CA ALA A 70 6.12 -6.87 18.35
C ALA A 70 7.57 -6.95 17.85
N GLU A 71 8.56 -6.64 18.69
CA GLU A 71 9.99 -6.74 18.36
C GLU A 71 10.40 -8.15 17.94
N LEU A 72 10.01 -9.17 18.73
CA LEU A 72 10.29 -10.57 18.41
C LEU A 72 9.67 -10.98 17.09
N SER A 73 8.43 -10.55 16.84
CA SER A 73 7.70 -10.87 15.61
C SER A 73 8.34 -10.21 14.38
N ALA A 74 8.73 -8.94 14.48
CA ALA A 74 9.41 -8.23 13.41
C ALA A 74 10.74 -8.93 13.03
N VAL A 75 11.56 -9.26 14.04
CA VAL A 75 12.85 -9.93 13.82
C VAL A 75 12.67 -11.36 13.28
N GLU A 76 11.72 -12.11 13.81
CA GLU A 76 11.38 -13.44 13.31
C GLU A 76 11.00 -13.40 11.83
N ARG A 77 10.08 -12.51 11.44
CA ARG A 77 9.65 -12.34 10.04
C ARG A 77 10.83 -11.98 9.15
N ALA A 78 11.68 -11.03 9.56
CA ALA A 78 12.86 -10.63 8.78
C ALA A 78 13.85 -11.79 8.59
N LEU A 79 14.08 -12.60 9.63
CA LEU A 79 14.93 -13.79 9.54
C LEU A 79 14.32 -14.88 8.66
N LYS A 80 12.99 -15.04 8.70
CA LYS A 80 12.28 -16.00 7.85
C LYS A 80 12.37 -15.64 6.38
N ASN A 81 12.09 -14.37 6.03
CA ASN A 81 12.24 -13.85 4.67
C ASN A 81 13.68 -14.02 4.18
N ALA A 82 14.66 -13.61 5.01
CA ALA A 82 16.06 -13.77 4.68
C ALA A 82 16.48 -15.24 4.49
N SER A 83 15.96 -16.17 5.29
CA SER A 83 16.21 -17.60 5.08
C SER A 83 15.76 -18.04 3.68
N ASP A 84 14.53 -17.68 3.30
CA ASP A 84 13.96 -18.07 2.01
C ASP A 84 14.74 -17.43 0.84
N ASP A 85 15.14 -16.16 0.99
CA ASP A 85 15.96 -15.44 0.03
C ASP A 85 17.39 -16.01 -0.09
N VAL A 86 18.04 -16.34 1.04
CA VAL A 86 19.35 -17.00 1.04
C VAL A 86 19.25 -18.37 0.37
N ALA A 87 18.17 -19.13 0.60
CA ALA A 87 17.97 -20.41 -0.06
C ALA A 87 17.89 -20.25 -1.59
N ALA A 88 17.09 -19.30 -2.07
CA ALA A 88 16.99 -18.98 -3.49
C ALA A 88 18.33 -18.49 -4.07
N LEU A 89 19.04 -17.63 -3.33
CA LEU A 89 20.35 -17.09 -3.73
C LEU A 89 21.41 -18.19 -3.84
N ARG A 90 21.41 -19.17 -2.93
CA ARG A 90 22.32 -20.33 -3.00
C ARG A 90 22.08 -21.18 -4.25
N THR A 91 20.83 -21.35 -4.69
CA THR A 91 20.54 -22.02 -5.97
C THR A 91 21.13 -21.24 -7.14
N ARG A 92 21.02 -19.90 -7.14
CA ARG A 92 21.63 -19.04 -8.18
C ARG A 92 23.15 -19.16 -8.19
N VAL A 93 23.79 -19.11 -7.02
CA VAL A 93 25.25 -19.30 -6.86
C VAL A 93 25.68 -20.65 -7.42
N ALA A 94 25.01 -21.74 -7.05
CA ALA A 94 25.34 -23.08 -7.53
C ALA A 94 25.20 -23.20 -9.06
N ASN A 95 24.15 -22.63 -9.63
CA ASN A 95 23.94 -22.63 -11.08
C ASN A 95 25.02 -21.82 -11.82
N ASN A 96 25.40 -20.67 -11.26
CA ASN A 96 26.42 -19.79 -11.84
C ASN A 96 27.82 -20.42 -11.74
N ASP A 97 28.13 -21.08 -10.62
CA ASP A 97 29.37 -21.86 -10.44
C ASP A 97 29.43 -23.05 -11.41
N ALA A 98 28.33 -23.81 -11.56
CA ALA A 98 28.26 -24.91 -12.52
C ALA A 98 28.43 -24.45 -13.98
N LEU A 99 27.89 -23.28 -14.34
CA LEU A 99 28.10 -22.67 -15.66
C LEU A 99 29.55 -22.24 -15.85
N ALA A 100 30.18 -21.66 -14.84
CA ALA A 100 31.59 -21.28 -14.89
C ALA A 100 32.47 -22.52 -15.12
N ASP A 101 32.28 -23.58 -14.33
CA ASP A 101 33.03 -24.83 -14.41
C ASP A 101 32.88 -25.48 -15.80
N THR A 102 31.66 -25.53 -16.33
CA THR A 102 31.36 -26.09 -17.68
C THR A 102 32.20 -25.44 -18.77
N TYR A 103 32.50 -24.14 -18.64
CA TYR A 103 33.25 -23.37 -19.63
C TYR A 103 34.69 -23.06 -19.20
N LEU A 104 35.23 -23.77 -18.20
CA LEU A 104 36.60 -23.58 -17.67
C LEU A 104 36.86 -22.17 -17.16
N PHE A 105 35.84 -21.54 -16.58
CA PHE A 105 35.99 -20.33 -15.78
C PHE A 105 35.94 -20.69 -14.29
N GLN A 106 36.45 -19.80 -13.45
CA GLN A 106 36.26 -19.85 -12.01
C GLN A 106 35.78 -18.49 -11.53
N ILE A 107 34.84 -18.48 -10.59
CA ILE A 107 34.41 -17.26 -9.90
C ILE A 107 35.20 -17.17 -8.59
N ALA A 108 36.11 -16.20 -8.51
CA ALA A 108 36.95 -15.95 -7.35
C ALA A 108 36.14 -15.43 -6.15
N ALA A 109 36.78 -15.36 -4.98
CA ALA A 109 36.16 -14.95 -3.73
C ALA A 109 35.48 -13.58 -3.76
N ASP A 110 36.04 -12.65 -4.53
CA ASP A 110 35.52 -11.29 -4.73
C ASP A 110 34.47 -11.20 -5.86
N GLY A 111 34.17 -12.31 -6.53
CA GLY A 111 33.29 -12.38 -7.70
C GLY A 111 34.00 -12.18 -9.04
N THR A 112 35.33 -12.01 -9.07
CA THR A 112 36.07 -11.88 -10.33
C THR A 112 36.02 -13.18 -11.14
N ILE A 113 35.74 -13.08 -12.44
CA ILE A 113 35.75 -14.23 -13.36
C ILE A 113 37.18 -14.49 -13.84
N VAL A 114 37.74 -15.64 -13.48
CA VAL A 114 39.07 -16.11 -13.87
C VAL A 114 38.93 -17.11 -15.01
N ASP A 115 39.73 -16.96 -16.08
CA ASP A 115 39.78 -17.94 -17.17
C ASP A 115 40.86 -19.00 -16.87
N ASN A 116 40.43 -20.23 -16.65
CA ASN A 116 41.31 -21.37 -16.36
C ASN A 116 41.54 -22.25 -17.60
N LYS A 117 41.05 -21.84 -18.78
CA LYS A 117 41.25 -22.59 -20.02
C LYS A 117 42.74 -22.59 -20.41
N PRO A 118 43.35 -23.75 -20.64
CA PRO A 118 44.71 -23.82 -21.19
C PRO A 118 44.81 -23.16 -22.57
N PRO A 119 45.98 -22.63 -22.96
CA PRO A 119 46.18 -22.08 -24.30
C PRO A 119 45.89 -23.12 -25.38
N ASP A 120 45.12 -22.73 -26.40
CA ASP A 120 44.89 -23.58 -27.57
C ASP A 120 46.22 -23.77 -28.35
N PRO A 121 46.54 -24.98 -28.84
CA PRO A 121 47.70 -25.18 -29.73
C PRO A 121 47.52 -24.37 -31.03
N PRO A 122 48.52 -24.23 -31.92
CA PRO A 122 48.32 -23.57 -33.22
C PRO A 122 47.27 -24.30 -34.09
N PRO A 123 46.44 -23.60 -34.89
CA PRO A 123 45.49 -24.24 -35.81
C PRO A 123 46.25 -24.88 -36.98
N ARG A 124 45.77 -26.05 -37.44
CA ARG A 124 46.38 -26.81 -38.56
C ARG A 124 45.73 -26.50 -39.90
N SER A 125 44.56 -25.85 -39.89
CA SER A 125 43.81 -25.46 -41.09
C SER A 125 43.05 -24.15 -40.88
N ARG A 126 42.55 -23.57 -41.97
CA ARG A 126 41.67 -22.39 -41.94
C ARG A 126 40.34 -22.66 -41.23
N VAL A 127 39.71 -23.81 -41.51
CA VAL A 127 38.43 -24.21 -40.89
C VAL A 127 38.61 -24.33 -39.37
N GLU A 128 39.68 -24.99 -38.93
CA GLU A 128 39.98 -25.10 -37.50
C GLU A 128 40.26 -23.73 -36.85
N ALA A 129 40.83 -22.77 -37.59
CA ALA A 129 41.02 -21.42 -37.10
C ALA A 129 39.68 -20.66 -36.95
N GLU A 130 38.74 -20.85 -37.87
CA GLU A 130 37.40 -20.28 -37.85
C GLU A 130 36.55 -20.86 -36.72
N ASP A 131 36.50 -22.20 -36.57
CA ASP A 131 35.78 -22.90 -35.49
C ASP A 131 36.27 -22.44 -34.11
N ARG A 132 37.59 -22.30 -33.94
CA ARG A 132 38.17 -21.81 -32.67
C ARG A 132 37.86 -20.34 -32.43
N ALA A 133 37.76 -19.52 -33.47
CA ALA A 133 37.35 -18.12 -33.31
C ALA A 133 35.89 -18.02 -32.85
N GLU A 134 35.02 -18.88 -33.36
CA GLU A 134 33.63 -18.98 -32.91
C GLU A 134 33.53 -19.47 -31.46
N ALA A 135 34.25 -20.53 -31.10
CA ALA A 135 34.31 -21.02 -29.72
C ALA A 135 34.81 -19.95 -28.74
N ARG A 136 35.79 -19.11 -29.13
CA ARG A 136 36.24 -17.97 -28.32
C ARG A 136 35.15 -16.92 -28.15
N ARG A 137 34.42 -16.56 -29.22
CA ARG A 137 33.30 -15.62 -29.14
C ARG A 137 32.20 -16.14 -28.20
N HIS A 138 31.85 -17.42 -28.32
CA HIS A 138 30.86 -18.05 -27.45
C HIS A 138 31.29 -18.03 -25.97
N ARG A 139 32.54 -18.40 -25.67
CA ARG A 139 33.08 -18.32 -24.29
C ARG A 139 33.09 -16.90 -23.75
N GLU A 140 33.36 -15.89 -24.56
CA GLU A 140 33.30 -14.48 -24.13
C GLU A 140 31.87 -14.06 -23.78
N THR A 141 30.85 -14.49 -24.55
CA THR A 141 29.44 -14.29 -24.20
C THR A 141 29.11 -14.91 -22.84
N ILE A 142 29.57 -16.14 -22.58
CA ILE A 142 29.40 -16.81 -21.29
C ILE A 142 30.12 -16.05 -20.17
N ARG A 143 31.36 -15.58 -20.37
CA ARG A 143 32.10 -14.77 -19.41
C ARG A 143 31.32 -13.52 -19.00
N GLN A 144 30.71 -12.84 -19.96
CA GLN A 144 29.86 -11.67 -19.70
C GLN A 144 28.56 -12.02 -18.96
N GLN A 145 27.94 -13.16 -19.31
CA GLN A 145 26.78 -13.66 -18.59
C GLN A 145 27.10 -13.96 -17.12
N LEU A 146 28.19 -14.69 -16.85
CA LEU A 146 28.68 -14.97 -15.50
C LEU A 146 28.92 -13.65 -14.74
N GLY A 147 29.62 -12.68 -15.36
CA GLY A 147 29.88 -11.39 -14.74
C GLY A 147 28.61 -10.54 -14.47
N ARG A 148 27.54 -10.70 -15.25
CA ARG A 148 26.24 -10.07 -14.95
C ARG A 148 25.54 -10.76 -13.77
N GLU A 149 25.48 -12.08 -13.80
CA GLU A 149 24.80 -12.87 -12.77
C GLU A 149 25.52 -12.75 -11.41
N THR A 150 26.85 -12.81 -11.38
CA THR A 150 27.65 -12.60 -10.16
C THR A 150 27.37 -11.23 -9.53
N ARG A 151 27.27 -10.17 -10.34
CA ARG A 151 26.89 -8.83 -9.82
C ARG A 151 25.48 -8.82 -9.27
N ALA A 152 24.52 -9.44 -9.97
CA ALA A 152 23.15 -9.54 -9.49
C ALA A 152 23.05 -10.33 -8.16
N ILE A 153 23.79 -11.44 -8.02
CA ILE A 153 23.89 -12.22 -6.78
C ILE A 153 24.42 -11.35 -5.64
N LEU A 154 25.53 -10.63 -5.85
CA LEU A 154 26.13 -9.78 -4.82
C LEU A 154 25.23 -8.59 -4.45
N THR A 155 24.46 -8.05 -5.39
CA THR A 155 23.45 -7.03 -5.12
C THR A 155 22.34 -7.61 -4.23
N THR A 156 21.75 -8.75 -4.60
CA THR A 156 20.73 -9.43 -3.78
C THR A 156 21.26 -9.77 -2.38
N ALA A 157 22.50 -10.24 -2.28
CA ALA A 157 23.13 -10.52 -0.98
C ALA A 157 23.16 -9.26 -0.08
N LYS A 158 23.61 -8.12 -0.62
CA LYS A 158 23.62 -6.85 0.13
C LYS A 158 22.23 -6.43 0.61
N HIS A 159 21.19 -6.72 -0.16
CA HIS A 159 19.81 -6.42 0.23
C HIS A 159 19.35 -7.27 1.40
N ILE A 160 19.61 -8.58 1.34
CA ILE A 160 19.26 -9.51 2.42
C ILE A 160 19.94 -9.07 3.74
N ASP A 161 21.25 -8.79 3.70
CA ASP A 161 22.02 -8.35 4.86
C ASP A 161 21.49 -7.01 5.43
N ALA A 162 21.27 -6.03 4.56
CA ALA A 162 20.82 -4.71 4.97
C ALA A 162 19.38 -4.70 5.52
N ALA A 163 18.48 -5.51 4.95
CA ALA A 163 17.10 -5.65 5.42
C ALA A 163 17.05 -6.23 6.84
N ILE A 164 17.76 -7.33 7.11
CA ILE A 164 17.85 -7.91 8.46
C ILE A 164 18.48 -6.92 9.44
N ALA A 165 19.60 -6.29 9.05
CA ALA A 165 20.31 -5.34 9.90
C ALA A 165 19.43 -4.13 10.28
N LEU A 166 18.55 -3.69 9.38
CA LEU A 166 17.59 -2.61 9.64
C LEU A 166 16.58 -3.04 10.70
N VAL A 167 15.92 -4.19 10.54
CA VAL A 167 14.91 -4.67 11.50
C VAL A 167 15.53 -4.95 12.86
N LEU A 168 16.72 -5.57 12.92
CA LEU A 168 17.45 -5.78 14.18
C LEU A 168 17.77 -4.45 14.89
N ARG A 169 18.16 -3.42 14.14
CA ARG A 169 18.42 -2.09 14.72
C ARG A 169 17.13 -1.44 15.23
N LEU A 170 16.03 -1.55 14.49
CA LEU A 170 14.72 -1.02 14.92
C LEU A 170 14.26 -1.70 16.22
N ALA A 171 14.40 -3.02 16.32
CA ALA A 171 14.10 -3.75 17.55
C ALA A 171 15.04 -3.36 18.71
N GLN A 172 16.35 -3.28 18.46
CA GLN A 172 17.32 -2.86 19.48
C GLN A 172 17.05 -1.44 20.01
N ASP A 173 16.60 -0.54 19.14
CA ASP A 173 16.30 0.86 19.47
C ASP A 173 14.88 1.07 20.03
N ARG A 174 14.07 0.00 20.21
CA ARG A 174 12.65 0.07 20.57
C ARG A 174 11.81 0.96 19.63
N LYS A 175 12.05 0.84 18.33
CA LYS A 175 11.34 1.58 17.27
C LYS A 175 10.34 0.71 16.52
N ILE A 176 10.19 -0.55 16.91
CA ILE A 176 9.09 -1.41 16.47
C ILE A 176 7.88 -1.08 17.35
N SER A 177 6.74 -0.76 16.72
CA SER A 177 5.50 -0.42 17.39
C SER A 177 4.58 -1.64 17.51
N ASP A 178 3.82 -1.69 18.59
CA ASP A 178 2.66 -2.58 18.74
C ASP A 178 1.40 -2.01 18.04
N HIS A 179 1.51 -0.83 17.43
CA HIS A 179 0.42 -0.10 16.77
C HIS A 179 -0.80 0.12 17.67
N GLY A 180 -0.59 0.32 18.98
CA GLY A 180 -1.67 0.53 19.94
C GLY A 180 -2.47 -0.74 20.25
N ALA A 181 -1.91 -1.91 19.97
CA ALA A 181 -2.55 -3.18 20.25
C ALA A 181 -2.90 -3.32 21.74
N THR A 182 -4.11 -3.80 22.01
CA THR A 182 -4.56 -4.12 23.38
C THR A 182 -4.45 -5.60 23.69
N THR A 183 -3.65 -6.35 22.94
CA THR A 183 -3.36 -7.76 23.19
C THR A 183 -1.97 -8.08 22.66
N LEU A 184 -1.31 -9.08 23.24
CA LEU A 184 -0.01 -9.57 22.75
C LEU A 184 -0.12 -10.12 21.31
N ALA A 185 -1.23 -10.76 20.95
CA ALA A 185 -1.49 -11.22 19.58
C ALA A 185 -1.66 -10.04 18.60
N GLY A 186 -2.29 -8.93 19.02
CA GLY A 186 -2.34 -7.70 18.25
C GLY A 186 -0.94 -7.10 18.05
N ALA A 187 -0.13 -7.08 19.11
CA ALA A 187 1.23 -6.56 19.05
C ALA A 187 2.13 -7.36 18.10
N GLN A 188 1.95 -8.69 18.03
CA GLN A 188 2.57 -9.51 16.99
C GLN A 188 2.30 -8.95 15.58
N LYS A 189 1.02 -8.70 15.24
CA LYS A 189 0.66 -8.15 13.92
C LYS A 189 1.34 -6.80 13.66
N GLY A 190 1.44 -5.95 14.68
CA GLY A 190 2.17 -4.67 14.60
C GLY A 190 3.65 -4.83 14.25
N GLY A 191 4.32 -5.81 14.87
CA GLY A 191 5.71 -6.16 14.55
C GLY A 191 5.88 -6.69 13.13
N GLU A 192 4.99 -7.58 12.68
CA GLU A 192 5.01 -8.11 11.31
C GLU A 192 4.82 -7.00 10.27
N LEU A 193 3.96 -6.02 10.56
CA LEU A 193 3.73 -4.85 9.73
C LEU A 193 4.98 -3.99 9.60
N ASP A 194 5.61 -3.63 10.73
CA ASP A 194 6.82 -2.81 10.74
C ASP A 194 7.99 -3.48 9.99
N ALA A 195 8.13 -4.80 10.08
CA ALA A 195 9.11 -5.54 9.29
C ALA A 195 8.83 -5.44 7.78
N GLY A 196 7.56 -5.57 7.36
CA GLY A 196 7.17 -5.40 5.95
C GLY A 196 7.41 -3.98 5.44
N VAL A 197 7.14 -2.96 6.26
CA VAL A 197 7.39 -1.55 5.91
C VAL A 197 8.89 -1.29 5.77
N ALA A 198 9.70 -1.83 6.69
CA ALA A 198 11.16 -1.71 6.62
C ALA A 198 11.72 -2.34 5.34
N GLU A 199 11.17 -3.48 4.92
CA GLU A 199 11.52 -4.15 3.65
C GLU A 199 11.18 -3.27 2.45
N MET A 200 9.95 -2.73 2.37
CA MET A 200 9.53 -1.82 1.30
C MET A 200 10.40 -0.55 1.25
N GLU A 201 10.63 0.07 2.41
CA GLU A 201 11.46 1.28 2.52
C GLU A 201 12.89 1.00 2.03
N HIS A 202 13.49 -0.12 2.45
CA HIS A 202 14.82 -0.51 2.01
C HIS A 202 14.87 -0.75 0.49
N ALA A 203 13.88 -1.46 -0.06
CA ALA A 203 13.81 -1.75 -1.48
C ALA A 203 13.67 -0.47 -2.34
N LEU A 204 12.95 0.54 -1.86
CA LEU A 204 12.85 1.84 -2.52
C LEU A 204 14.17 2.62 -2.47
N ARG A 205 14.86 2.60 -1.32
CA ARG A 205 16.17 3.27 -1.16
C ARG A 205 17.23 2.66 -2.07
N ASP A 206 17.27 1.34 -2.14
CA ASP A 206 18.22 0.64 -3.00
C ASP A 206 17.98 0.92 -4.49
N ALA A 207 16.72 1.00 -4.90
CA ALA A 207 16.35 1.40 -6.25
C ALA A 207 16.66 2.89 -6.55
N GLY A 208 17.14 3.66 -5.57
CA GLY A 208 17.37 5.10 -5.70
C GLY A 208 16.09 5.94 -5.75
N LEU A 209 14.96 5.33 -5.40
CA LEU A 209 13.62 5.92 -5.43
C LEU A 209 13.24 6.64 -4.13
N LEU A 210 13.98 6.37 -3.04
CA LEU A 210 13.78 7.01 -1.75
C LEU A 210 15.12 7.44 -1.14
N THR A 211 15.19 8.66 -0.63
CA THR A 211 16.38 9.22 0.03
C THR A 211 15.99 9.96 1.30
N GLY A 212 16.96 10.25 2.17
CA GLY A 212 16.73 11.01 3.42
C GLY A 212 16.46 10.14 4.66
N PRO A 213 15.89 10.72 5.74
CA PRO A 213 15.63 10.01 7.00
C PRO A 213 14.58 8.91 6.85
N PRO A 214 14.42 8.01 7.86
CA PRO A 214 13.33 7.04 7.88
C PRO A 214 11.97 7.67 7.60
N VAL A 215 11.10 6.95 6.88
CA VAL A 215 9.79 7.50 6.49
C VAL A 215 8.87 7.65 7.68
N SER A 216 8.05 8.69 7.66
CA SER A 216 7.09 9.04 8.71
C SER A 216 5.80 9.61 8.12
N GLY A 217 4.79 9.82 8.95
CA GLY A 217 3.51 10.42 8.55
C GLY A 217 2.78 9.59 7.49
N TYR A 218 2.01 10.26 6.62
CA TYR A 218 1.18 9.58 5.63
C TYR A 218 1.94 8.78 4.57
N TYR A 219 3.20 9.11 4.28
CA TYR A 219 4.03 8.26 3.41
C TYR A 219 4.34 6.91 4.08
N ARG A 220 4.61 6.90 5.40
CA ARG A 220 4.77 5.64 6.14
C ARG A 220 3.46 4.86 6.18
N GLN A 221 2.35 5.53 6.48
CA GLN A 221 1.03 4.91 6.51
C GLN A 221 0.65 4.31 5.15
N TRP A 222 1.07 4.92 4.03
CA TRP A 222 0.89 4.34 2.70
C TRP A 222 1.61 3.00 2.56
N LEU A 223 2.87 2.90 3.00
CA LEU A 223 3.61 1.63 2.98
C LEU A 223 2.98 0.61 3.93
N GLU A 224 2.47 1.04 5.09
CA GLU A 224 1.75 0.16 6.02
C GLU A 224 0.48 -0.42 5.37
N ASN A 225 -0.32 0.43 4.72
CA ASN A 225 -1.52 0.00 4.00
C ASN A 225 -1.19 -0.94 2.83
N ALA A 226 -0.11 -0.65 2.10
CA ALA A 226 0.40 -1.54 1.05
C ALA A 226 0.78 -2.93 1.62
N VAL A 227 1.45 -2.99 2.78
CA VAL A 227 1.79 -4.26 3.44
C VAL A 227 0.54 -5.00 3.89
N ARG A 228 -0.41 -4.32 4.55
CA ARG A 228 -1.68 -4.93 5.01
C ARG A 228 -2.48 -5.53 3.85
N ARG A 229 -2.52 -4.84 2.71
CA ARG A 229 -3.25 -5.24 1.50
C ARG A 229 -2.45 -6.16 0.57
N GLY A 230 -1.22 -6.53 0.94
CA GLY A 230 -0.37 -7.42 0.13
C GLY A 230 0.06 -6.82 -1.21
N VAL A 231 0.14 -5.50 -1.34
CA VAL A 231 0.63 -4.83 -2.54
C VAL A 231 2.12 -5.15 -2.72
N SER A 232 2.50 -5.58 -3.92
CA SER A 232 3.88 -5.99 -4.19
C SER A 232 4.86 -4.81 -4.15
N ILE A 233 6.11 -5.08 -3.74
CA ILE A 233 7.20 -4.10 -3.76
C ILE A 233 7.41 -3.53 -5.18
N ASP A 234 7.26 -4.36 -6.22
CA ASP A 234 7.42 -3.93 -7.60
C ASP A 234 6.33 -2.94 -8.03
N THR A 235 5.08 -3.15 -7.59
CA THR A 235 3.99 -2.19 -7.78
C THR A 235 4.32 -0.84 -7.14
N ILE A 236 4.79 -0.85 -5.89
CA ILE A 236 5.18 0.40 -5.18
C ILE A 236 6.36 1.08 -5.88
N LYS A 237 7.40 0.34 -6.26
CA LYS A 237 8.53 0.87 -7.02
C LYS A 237 8.09 1.50 -8.33
N GLN A 238 7.20 0.84 -9.06
CA GLN A 238 6.69 1.34 -10.34
C GLN A 238 5.90 2.65 -10.15
N ILE A 239 5.01 2.71 -9.15
CA ILE A 239 4.28 3.94 -8.81
C ILE A 239 5.24 5.09 -8.52
N VAL A 240 6.24 4.86 -7.66
CA VAL A 240 7.22 5.88 -7.30
C VAL A 240 8.06 6.31 -8.50
N ALA A 241 8.52 5.36 -9.32
CA ALA A 241 9.37 5.65 -10.48
C ALA A 241 8.63 6.42 -11.58
N ASP A 242 7.40 6.01 -11.91
CA ASP A 242 6.64 6.59 -13.02
C ASP A 242 6.10 7.99 -12.64
N HIS A 243 5.63 8.14 -11.40
CA HIS A 243 4.93 9.36 -10.95
C HIS A 243 5.79 10.27 -10.05
N HIS A 244 7.03 9.88 -9.79
CA HIS A 244 7.98 10.63 -8.95
C HIS A 244 7.43 10.92 -7.55
N ILE A 245 6.71 9.96 -6.96
CA ILE A 245 6.07 10.10 -5.65
C ILE A 245 7.13 10.16 -4.55
N THR A 246 7.08 11.19 -3.72
CA THR A 246 8.00 11.37 -2.60
C THR A 246 7.26 11.54 -1.27
N PRO A 247 7.95 11.41 -0.12
CA PRO A 247 7.36 11.76 1.18
C PRO A 247 6.80 13.19 1.25
N GLU A 248 7.33 14.13 0.46
CA GLU A 248 6.84 15.51 0.41
C GLU A 248 5.43 15.59 -0.20
N ASP A 249 5.08 14.67 -1.10
CA ASP A 249 3.79 14.71 -1.78
C ASP A 249 2.63 14.47 -0.83
N PHE A 250 2.83 13.60 0.16
CA PHE A 250 1.84 13.26 1.18
C PHE A 250 1.62 14.36 2.22
N LYS A 251 2.53 15.34 2.36
CA LYS A 251 2.36 16.44 3.32
C LYS A 251 1.15 17.32 3.06
N ILE A 252 0.57 17.25 1.87
CA ILE A 252 -0.72 17.91 1.63
C ILE A 252 -1.75 17.42 2.65
N LEU A 253 -1.77 16.11 2.94
CA LEU A 253 -2.72 15.44 3.82
C LEU A 253 -2.58 15.88 5.30
N ASP A 254 -1.40 16.33 5.72
CA ASP A 254 -1.16 16.85 7.08
C ASP A 254 -2.03 18.07 7.42
N ARG A 255 -2.54 18.77 6.39
CA ARG A 255 -3.41 19.94 6.54
C ARG A 255 -4.90 19.61 6.53
N LEU A 256 -5.27 18.36 6.27
CA LEU A 256 -6.66 17.92 6.17
C LEU A 256 -7.03 17.08 7.39
N GLN A 257 -8.32 17.00 7.66
CA GLN A 257 -8.84 16.09 8.68
C GLN A 257 -9.04 14.71 8.06
N GLU A 258 -8.27 13.73 8.52
CA GLU A 258 -8.48 12.32 8.19
C GLU A 258 -9.77 11.80 8.85
N ILE A 259 -10.58 11.08 8.07
CA ILE A 259 -11.76 10.35 8.50
C ILE A 259 -11.50 8.89 8.14
N ARG A 260 -11.53 8.00 9.15
CA ARG A 260 -11.26 6.58 8.98
C ARG A 260 -12.57 5.80 9.01
N GLU A 261 -12.72 4.92 8.03
CA GLU A 261 -13.71 3.84 8.01
C GLU A 261 -13.04 2.61 8.64
N ASP A 262 -13.33 2.38 9.92
CA ASP A 262 -12.69 1.35 10.77
C ASP A 262 -13.77 0.74 11.68
N GLU A 263 -14.90 0.34 11.09
CA GLU A 263 -16.07 -0.15 11.84
C GLU A 263 -15.79 -1.51 12.51
N ASP A 264 -14.95 -2.33 11.89
CA ASP A 264 -14.56 -3.66 12.38
C ASP A 264 -13.33 -3.65 13.30
N GLY A 265 -12.53 -2.57 13.27
CA GLY A 265 -11.37 -2.39 14.14
C GLY A 265 -10.25 -3.40 13.88
N ASP A 266 -10.18 -3.97 12.67
CA ASP A 266 -9.23 -5.02 12.33
C ASP A 266 -7.83 -4.46 11.96
N GLY A 267 -7.74 -3.14 11.81
CA GLY A 267 -6.55 -2.39 11.46
C GLY A 267 -6.36 -2.15 9.95
N ILE A 268 -7.27 -2.62 9.10
CA ILE A 268 -7.38 -2.33 7.67
C ILE A 268 -8.54 -1.36 7.48
N PHE A 269 -8.24 -0.07 7.40
CA PHE A 269 -9.25 0.97 7.26
C PHE A 269 -9.08 1.78 5.98
N LYS A 270 -10.20 2.32 5.49
CA LYS A 270 -10.19 3.33 4.42
C LYS A 270 -10.06 4.72 5.02
N SER A 271 -9.25 5.56 4.39
CA SER A 271 -8.99 6.94 4.80
C SER A 271 -9.59 7.90 3.78
N TYR A 272 -10.37 8.84 4.28
CA TYR A 272 -10.95 9.96 3.55
C TYR A 272 -10.40 11.26 4.16
N PHE A 273 -10.29 12.34 3.39
CA PHE A 273 -9.78 13.61 3.93
C PHE A 273 -10.72 14.77 3.65
N LEU A 274 -11.22 15.37 4.74
CA LEU A 274 -12.11 16.53 4.65
C LEU A 274 -11.32 17.75 4.17
N LEU A 275 -11.77 18.34 3.06
CA LEU A 275 -11.16 19.52 2.48
C LEU A 275 -11.44 20.77 3.35
N PRO A 276 -10.41 21.55 3.72
CA PRO A 276 -10.64 22.84 4.34
C PRO A 276 -11.24 23.81 3.32
N THR A 277 -12.09 24.73 3.78
CA THR A 277 -12.87 25.62 2.90
C THR A 277 -12.02 26.63 2.11
N ASP A 278 -10.75 26.79 2.49
CA ASP A 278 -9.77 27.66 1.82
C ASP A 278 -8.76 26.89 0.95
N ILE A 279 -9.02 25.60 0.68
CA ILE A 279 -8.14 24.79 -0.17
C ILE A 279 -8.09 25.33 -1.60
N SER A 280 -6.90 25.30 -2.21
CA SER A 280 -6.75 25.63 -3.63
C SER A 280 -7.15 24.45 -4.52
N ALA A 281 -7.55 24.73 -5.76
CA ALA A 281 -7.86 23.70 -6.75
C ALA A 281 -6.73 22.68 -6.94
N ALA A 282 -5.49 23.17 -7.05
CA ALA A 282 -4.30 22.33 -7.21
C ALA A 282 -4.05 21.44 -5.97
N ASP A 283 -4.26 21.99 -4.77
CA ASP A 283 -4.13 21.26 -3.51
C ASP A 283 -5.23 20.20 -3.36
N ALA A 284 -6.47 20.51 -3.76
CA ALA A 284 -7.58 19.55 -3.76
C ALA A 284 -7.31 18.38 -4.71
N ALA A 285 -6.91 18.67 -5.96
CA ALA A 285 -6.54 17.62 -6.92
C ALA A 285 -5.36 16.77 -6.43
N LYS A 286 -4.36 17.38 -5.78
CA LYS A 286 -3.24 16.66 -5.17
C LYS A 286 -3.70 15.81 -3.99
N ALA A 287 -4.55 16.32 -3.11
CA ALA A 287 -5.10 15.58 -1.99
C ALA A 287 -5.84 14.32 -2.47
N VAL A 288 -6.68 14.44 -3.50
CA VAL A 288 -7.39 13.29 -4.09
C VAL A 288 -6.43 12.20 -4.55
N ARG A 289 -5.35 12.54 -5.28
CA ARG A 289 -4.34 11.55 -5.72
C ARG A 289 -3.60 10.92 -4.53
N MET A 290 -3.27 11.71 -3.51
CA MET A 290 -2.57 11.21 -2.33
C MET A 290 -3.48 10.34 -1.45
N THR A 291 -4.78 10.61 -1.41
CA THR A 291 -5.77 9.76 -0.73
C THR A 291 -5.92 8.42 -1.44
N TYR A 292 -6.04 8.39 -2.77
CA TYR A 292 -6.01 7.14 -3.54
C TYR A 292 -4.74 6.32 -3.23
N LEU A 293 -3.57 6.97 -3.28
CA LEU A 293 -2.31 6.29 -3.00
C LEU A 293 -2.27 5.75 -1.57
N LEU A 294 -2.55 6.59 -0.57
CA LEU A 294 -2.52 6.24 0.85
C LEU A 294 -3.30 4.96 1.15
N ASN A 295 -4.48 4.81 0.56
CA ASN A 295 -5.35 3.67 0.81
C ASN A 295 -4.80 2.35 0.27
N ALA A 296 -3.97 2.37 -0.78
CA ALA A 296 -3.36 1.19 -1.39
C ALA A 296 -4.37 0.14 -1.91
N GLY A 297 -5.59 0.58 -2.26
CA GLY A 297 -6.72 -0.24 -2.70
C GLY A 297 -8.04 0.35 -2.24
N THR A 298 -9.17 -0.20 -2.70
CA THR A 298 -10.52 0.28 -2.35
C THR A 298 -11.41 -0.75 -1.65
N ASP A 299 -11.03 -2.03 -1.68
CA ASP A 299 -11.84 -3.20 -1.22
C ASP A 299 -13.06 -3.54 -2.10
N TYR A 300 -13.24 -2.85 -3.22
CA TYR A 300 -14.25 -3.20 -4.21
C TYR A 300 -14.16 -4.68 -4.61
N GLY A 301 -15.19 -5.46 -4.30
CA GLY A 301 -15.30 -6.87 -4.66
C GLY A 301 -14.44 -7.85 -3.86
N THR A 302 -13.86 -7.45 -2.71
CA THR A 302 -13.03 -8.36 -1.90
C THR A 302 -13.82 -9.30 -1.00
N GLU A 303 -15.08 -8.99 -0.67
CA GLU A 303 -15.89 -9.79 0.27
C GLU A 303 -16.84 -10.80 -0.41
N GLY A 304 -16.57 -11.16 -1.66
CA GLY A 304 -17.43 -12.08 -2.42
C GLY A 304 -18.78 -11.48 -2.82
N GLU A 305 -18.89 -10.16 -2.72
CA GLU A 305 -20.03 -9.40 -3.20
C GLU A 305 -20.19 -9.54 -4.71
N GLN A 306 -21.44 -9.49 -5.17
CA GLN A 306 -21.72 -9.40 -6.58
C GLN A 306 -21.37 -7.97 -7.04
N THR A 307 -20.26 -7.85 -7.76
CA THR A 307 -19.83 -6.59 -8.37
C THR A 307 -20.32 -6.47 -9.80
N ASP A 308 -20.69 -5.25 -10.21
CA ASP A 308 -21.11 -4.95 -11.57
C ASP A 308 -19.92 -4.94 -12.54
N PHE A 309 -18.69 -4.68 -12.04
CA PHE A 309 -17.45 -4.71 -12.82
C PHE A 309 -16.34 -5.48 -12.11
N ALA A 310 -15.28 -5.79 -12.87
CA ALA A 310 -14.05 -6.30 -12.29
C ALA A 310 -13.36 -5.20 -11.45
N PRO A 311 -12.83 -5.52 -10.26
CA PRO A 311 -12.05 -4.57 -9.49
C PRO A 311 -10.87 -4.01 -10.28
N THR A 312 -10.68 -2.69 -10.21
CA THR A 312 -9.56 -2.03 -10.88
C THR A 312 -8.29 -2.21 -10.03
N PRO A 313 -7.20 -2.79 -10.58
CA PRO A 313 -6.02 -3.07 -9.79
C PRO A 313 -5.33 -1.80 -9.29
N TYR A 314 -4.91 -1.80 -8.02
CA TYR A 314 -4.04 -0.78 -7.47
C TYR A 314 -2.68 -0.79 -8.18
N SER A 315 -2.38 0.27 -8.96
CA SER A 315 -1.24 0.26 -9.88
C SER A 315 -0.80 1.66 -10.33
N SER A 316 0.40 1.72 -10.93
CA SER A 316 0.90 2.95 -11.59
C SER A 316 0.00 3.39 -12.76
N GLU A 317 -0.57 2.43 -13.49
CA GLU A 317 -1.49 2.72 -14.60
C GLU A 317 -2.78 3.36 -14.11
N GLU A 318 -3.30 2.89 -12.97
CA GLU A 318 -4.50 3.45 -12.38
C GLU A 318 -4.28 4.89 -11.87
N LEU A 319 -3.15 5.16 -11.21
CA LEU A 319 -2.80 6.53 -10.83
C LEU A 319 -2.66 7.46 -12.06
N ARG A 320 -2.11 6.94 -13.17
CA ARG A 320 -2.05 7.68 -14.44
C ARG A 320 -3.46 8.00 -14.95
N ARG A 321 -4.36 7.01 -14.96
CA ARG A 321 -5.75 7.17 -15.39
C ARG A 321 -6.49 8.22 -14.56
N ILE A 322 -6.36 8.18 -13.24
CA ILE A 322 -6.92 9.19 -12.32
C ILE A 322 -6.35 10.57 -12.65
N THR A 323 -5.03 10.68 -12.84
CA THR A 323 -4.38 11.97 -13.16
C THR A 323 -4.83 12.53 -14.51
N GLU A 324 -5.05 11.68 -15.52
CA GLU A 324 -5.58 12.09 -16.82
C GLU A 324 -7.05 12.51 -16.73
N ARG A 325 -7.88 11.74 -16.03
CA ARG A 325 -9.29 12.10 -15.77
C ARG A 325 -9.41 13.44 -15.05
N GLN A 326 -8.60 13.68 -14.03
CA GLN A 326 -8.54 14.97 -13.33
C GLN A 326 -8.20 16.15 -14.25
N ARG A 327 -7.36 15.95 -15.28
CA ARG A 327 -7.06 17.01 -16.26
C ARG A 327 -8.24 17.28 -17.18
N HIS A 328 -8.98 16.25 -17.57
CA HIS A 328 -10.21 16.41 -18.36
C HIS A 328 -11.33 17.06 -17.55
N ASN A 329 -11.40 16.75 -16.26
CA ASN A 329 -12.37 17.26 -15.30
C ASN A 329 -11.79 18.41 -14.44
N ALA A 330 -10.80 19.16 -14.94
CA ALA A 330 -10.08 20.17 -14.16
C ALA A 330 -11.00 21.26 -13.56
N TRP A 331 -12.09 21.56 -14.26
CA TRP A 331 -13.13 22.48 -13.84
C TRP A 331 -13.82 22.07 -12.51
N SER A 332 -13.90 20.76 -12.21
CA SER A 332 -14.39 20.25 -10.90
C SER A 332 -13.54 20.76 -9.73
N TYR A 333 -12.26 21.06 -10.00
CA TYR A 333 -11.32 21.54 -8.99
C TYR A 333 -11.18 23.06 -9.05
N ASP A 334 -11.05 23.62 -10.25
CA ASP A 334 -10.81 25.05 -10.49
C ASP A 334 -12.01 25.93 -10.12
N GLU A 335 -13.23 25.41 -10.29
CA GLU A 335 -14.48 26.16 -10.12
C GLU A 335 -15.34 25.56 -8.98
N ASP A 336 -15.63 24.25 -9.02
CA ASP A 336 -16.65 23.68 -8.14
C ASP A 336 -16.24 23.58 -6.68
N VAL A 337 -14.96 23.29 -6.37
CA VAL A 337 -14.50 23.23 -4.97
C VAL A 337 -14.80 24.53 -4.24
N GLY A 338 -14.45 25.66 -4.86
CA GLY A 338 -14.73 26.99 -4.29
C GLY A 338 -16.22 27.30 -4.25
N PHE A 339 -16.97 26.90 -5.28
CA PHE A 339 -18.42 27.08 -5.33
C PHE A 339 -19.14 26.30 -4.21
N VAL A 340 -18.85 25.01 -4.04
CA VAL A 340 -19.45 24.16 -3.00
C VAL A 340 -19.17 24.75 -1.62
N HIS A 341 -17.91 25.05 -1.32
CA HIS A 341 -17.55 25.63 -0.01
C HIS A 341 -18.15 27.02 0.22
N GLY A 342 -18.20 27.86 -0.82
CA GLY A 342 -18.80 29.20 -0.77
C GLY A 342 -20.31 29.18 -0.53
N ASN A 343 -20.99 28.08 -0.88
CA ASN A 343 -22.42 27.87 -0.65
C ASN A 343 -22.72 27.02 0.59
N GLY A 344 -21.75 26.83 1.48
CA GLY A 344 -21.93 26.10 2.73
C GLY A 344 -21.70 24.59 2.66
N GLY A 345 -21.53 24.03 1.45
CA GLY A 345 -21.24 22.61 1.24
C GLY A 345 -19.82 22.20 1.65
N ARG A 346 -19.61 20.90 1.79
CA ARG A 346 -18.33 20.30 2.22
C ARG A 346 -17.95 19.15 1.31
N LEU A 347 -16.64 18.92 1.21
CA LEU A 347 -16.04 17.98 0.29
C LEU A 347 -15.01 17.13 1.03
N VAL A 348 -14.94 15.86 0.67
CA VAL A 348 -13.96 14.90 1.17
C VAL A 348 -13.31 14.18 -0.01
N THR A 349 -12.02 13.88 0.08
CA THR A 349 -11.36 12.99 -0.88
C THR A 349 -11.70 11.54 -0.60
N THR A 350 -11.75 10.69 -1.63
CA THR A 350 -12.11 9.28 -1.50
C THR A 350 -10.97 8.33 -1.92
N PRO A 351 -10.97 7.07 -1.44
CA PRO A 351 -10.06 6.02 -1.90
C PRO A 351 -10.11 5.76 -3.41
N ASN A 352 -11.24 6.05 -4.07
CA ASN A 352 -11.48 5.82 -5.50
C ASN A 352 -10.90 6.94 -6.39
N GLY A 353 -10.22 7.91 -5.77
CA GLY A 353 -9.56 9.00 -6.48
C GLY A 353 -10.52 10.05 -7.03
N ILE A 354 -11.70 10.23 -6.42
CA ILE A 354 -12.65 11.32 -6.69
C ILE A 354 -12.89 12.13 -5.40
N MET A 355 -13.75 13.15 -5.48
CA MET A 355 -14.31 13.82 -4.30
C MET A 355 -15.73 13.32 -4.04
N MET A 356 -16.11 13.26 -2.77
CA MET A 356 -17.49 13.11 -2.33
C MET A 356 -17.90 14.37 -1.57
N GLY A 357 -19.11 14.85 -1.79
CA GLY A 357 -19.58 16.13 -1.29
C GLY A 357 -21.00 16.08 -0.78
N LEU A 358 -21.32 17.10 0.01
CA LEU A 358 -22.65 17.29 0.56
C LEU A 358 -22.95 18.79 0.70
N GLY A 359 -24.14 19.20 0.27
CA GLY A 359 -24.63 20.58 0.33
C GLY A 359 -24.04 21.51 -0.73
N GLY A 360 -24.60 22.72 -0.85
CA GLY A 360 -24.28 23.68 -1.92
C GLY A 360 -25.52 23.94 -2.80
N ASN A 361 -26.00 25.17 -2.88
CA ASN A 361 -27.40 25.42 -3.23
C ASN A 361 -27.76 25.40 -4.75
N SER A 362 -28.97 24.90 -5.05
CA SER A 362 -29.94 25.21 -6.14
C SER A 362 -29.76 24.74 -7.59
N ILE A 363 -28.55 24.50 -8.11
CA ILE A 363 -28.39 23.80 -9.41
C ILE A 363 -28.39 22.28 -9.20
N GLN A 364 -28.02 21.84 -7.99
CA GLN A 364 -27.85 20.45 -7.57
C GLN A 364 -29.21 19.75 -7.28
N ASP A 365 -30.18 20.43 -6.66
CA ASP A 365 -31.55 19.91 -6.41
C ASP A 365 -32.34 19.57 -7.69
N ARG A 366 -31.89 20.04 -8.86
CA ARG A 366 -32.63 19.87 -10.13
C ARG A 366 -32.34 18.57 -10.87
N PHE A 367 -31.29 17.86 -10.48
CA PHE A 367 -30.82 16.66 -11.18
C PHE A 367 -30.62 15.45 -10.27
N SER A 368 -30.83 15.60 -8.97
CA SER A 368 -30.70 14.51 -8.00
C SER A 368 -31.83 13.49 -8.15
N THR A 369 -31.47 12.23 -8.35
CA THR A 369 -32.40 11.10 -8.22
C THR A 369 -31.80 10.08 -7.25
N ASN A 370 -32.51 9.86 -6.16
CA ASN A 370 -32.39 8.78 -5.16
C ASN A 370 -31.14 8.75 -4.24
N ALA A 371 -29.88 8.81 -4.71
CA ALA A 371 -28.71 8.80 -3.78
C ALA A 371 -27.58 9.79 -4.07
N GLY A 372 -27.63 10.50 -5.18
CA GLY A 372 -26.71 11.59 -5.46
C GLY A 372 -26.56 11.89 -6.95
N THR A 373 -25.57 12.72 -7.27
CA THR A 373 -25.19 13.00 -8.67
C THR A 373 -23.70 13.22 -8.77
N THR A 374 -23.05 12.50 -9.69
CA THR A 374 -21.66 12.78 -10.06
C THR A 374 -21.57 13.88 -11.11
N TRP A 375 -20.76 14.89 -10.79
CA TRP A 375 -20.49 16.06 -11.59
C TRP A 375 -18.98 16.23 -11.75
N GLY A 376 -18.48 15.86 -12.94
CA GLY A 376 -17.04 15.86 -13.21
C GLY A 376 -16.31 14.83 -12.35
N ASP A 377 -15.54 15.27 -11.36
CA ASP A 377 -14.80 14.43 -10.40
C ASP A 377 -15.39 14.50 -8.98
N THR A 378 -16.59 15.07 -8.82
CA THR A 378 -17.28 15.23 -7.53
C THR A 378 -18.60 14.47 -7.51
N PHE A 379 -18.73 13.51 -6.61
CA PHE A 379 -20.01 12.86 -6.28
C PHE A 379 -20.71 13.65 -5.16
N MET A 380 -21.88 14.23 -5.44
CA MET A 380 -22.69 14.91 -4.44
C MET A 380 -23.76 13.97 -3.90
N LEU A 381 -23.79 13.77 -2.58
CA LEU A 381 -24.81 12.97 -1.89
C LEU A 381 -26.17 13.68 -1.92
N ASP A 382 -27.24 12.91 -2.10
CA ASP A 382 -28.65 13.37 -2.03
C ASP A 382 -29.13 13.45 -0.57
N ILE A 383 -28.62 14.44 0.16
CA ILE A 383 -29.03 14.76 1.53
C ILE A 383 -29.26 16.27 1.61
N ASP A 384 -30.53 16.66 1.75
CA ASP A 384 -30.97 18.05 1.70
C ASP A 384 -30.59 18.79 3.00
N ASP A 385 -29.99 19.97 2.83
CA ASP A 385 -29.75 20.99 3.86
C ASP A 385 -29.39 20.48 5.29
N PRO A 386 -28.40 19.59 5.47
CA PRO A 386 -28.06 19.18 6.83
C PRO A 386 -27.46 20.34 7.59
N GLU A 387 -27.78 20.39 8.89
CA GLU A 387 -27.33 21.46 9.78
C GLU A 387 -25.80 21.58 9.85
N ASP A 388 -25.08 20.47 9.69
CA ASP A 388 -23.62 20.41 9.59
C ASP A 388 -23.18 19.41 8.49
N PRO A 389 -22.96 19.89 7.25
CA PRO A 389 -22.52 19.04 6.14
C PRO A 389 -21.18 18.33 6.40
N ALA A 390 -20.27 18.93 7.18
CA ALA A 390 -19.01 18.30 7.51
C ALA A 390 -19.22 17.11 8.46
N GLN A 391 -20.11 17.27 9.44
CA GLN A 391 -20.45 16.19 10.36
C GLN A 391 -21.19 15.05 9.65
N GLN A 392 -22.14 15.36 8.78
CA GLN A 392 -22.85 14.34 8.01
C GLN A 392 -21.89 13.52 7.12
N ILE A 393 -20.98 14.18 6.39
CA ILE A 393 -19.94 13.49 5.60
C ILE A 393 -19.07 12.56 6.47
N ARG A 394 -18.73 12.98 7.69
CA ARG A 394 -17.97 12.10 8.61
C ARG A 394 -18.74 10.85 8.97
N GLU A 395 -20.05 10.96 9.17
CA GLU A 395 -20.90 9.81 9.52
C GLU A 395 -21.02 8.83 8.35
N VAL A 396 -21.19 9.35 7.13
CA VAL A 396 -21.20 8.54 5.90
C VAL A 396 -19.87 7.80 5.72
N ALA A 397 -18.75 8.54 5.72
CA ALA A 397 -17.44 7.96 5.48
C ALA A 397 -17.04 6.95 6.58
N ARG A 398 -17.36 7.21 7.86
CA ARG A 398 -17.05 6.29 8.97
C ARG A 398 -17.84 5.00 8.92
N SER A 399 -19.06 5.03 8.39
CA SER A 399 -19.92 3.83 8.38
C SER A 399 -19.64 2.90 7.21
N GLY A 400 -18.87 3.33 6.20
CA GLY A 400 -18.59 2.52 5.00
C GLY A 400 -19.83 2.14 4.19
N HIS A 401 -20.95 2.84 4.37
CA HIS A 401 -22.22 2.52 3.73
C HIS A 401 -22.79 3.79 3.10
N ALA A 402 -23.57 3.63 2.03
CA ALA A 402 -24.34 4.73 1.47
C ALA A 402 -25.43 5.18 2.46
N TRP A 403 -25.67 6.48 2.48
CA TRP A 403 -26.75 7.10 3.26
C TRP A 403 -27.72 7.79 2.32
N PHE A 404 -28.97 7.81 2.72
CA PHE A 404 -30.09 8.28 1.93
C PHE A 404 -30.98 9.17 2.79
N GLU A 405 -31.75 10.03 2.15
CA GLU A 405 -32.83 10.76 2.81
C GLU A 405 -34.18 10.10 2.55
N GLY A 406 -35.04 10.07 3.57
CA GLY A 406 -36.43 9.64 3.44
C GLY A 406 -37.35 10.46 4.33
N ASP A 407 -38.64 10.11 4.34
CA ASP A 407 -39.68 10.86 5.07
C ASP A 407 -39.41 11.11 6.57
N ASN A 408 -38.52 10.31 7.18
CA ASN A 408 -38.15 10.41 8.60
C ASN A 408 -36.73 10.98 8.81
N GLY A 409 -36.14 11.61 7.80
CA GLY A 409 -34.80 12.13 7.79
C GLY A 409 -33.76 11.15 7.25
N VAL A 410 -32.50 11.52 7.44
CA VAL A 410 -31.31 10.82 6.92
C VAL A 410 -31.12 9.45 7.59
N TYR A 411 -30.90 8.40 6.80
CA TYR A 411 -30.69 7.04 7.29
C TYR A 411 -29.60 6.29 6.53
N ARG A 412 -28.91 5.38 7.23
CA ARG A 412 -27.90 4.46 6.67
C ARG A 412 -28.58 3.35 5.87
N GLY A 413 -28.19 3.18 4.62
CA GLY A 413 -28.64 2.06 3.77
C GLY A 413 -27.77 0.81 3.91
N ARG A 414 -28.03 -0.18 3.05
CA ARG A 414 -27.30 -1.45 2.99
C ARG A 414 -26.23 -1.51 1.91
N LEU A 415 -26.23 -0.53 1.00
CA LEU A 415 -25.25 -0.46 -0.08
C LEU A 415 -23.89 -0.08 0.52
N ASP A 416 -22.88 -0.89 0.22
CA ASP A 416 -21.49 -0.58 0.56
C ASP A 416 -21.05 0.72 -0.13
N LEU A 417 -20.36 1.60 0.62
CA LEU A 417 -19.96 2.90 0.12
C LEU A 417 -18.90 2.78 -0.97
N ASP A 418 -18.02 1.78 -0.94
CA ASP A 418 -17.04 1.58 -2.01
C ASP A 418 -17.70 1.09 -3.30
N ARG A 419 -18.73 0.24 -3.21
CA ARG A 419 -19.55 -0.12 -4.38
C ARG A 419 -20.18 1.12 -5.02
N LEU A 420 -20.76 2.00 -4.21
CA LEU A 420 -21.31 3.27 -4.69
C LEU A 420 -20.21 4.16 -5.30
N LEU A 421 -19.12 4.41 -4.58
CA LEU A 421 -18.05 5.27 -5.06
C LEU A 421 -17.35 4.73 -6.32
N HIS A 422 -17.29 3.40 -6.49
CA HIS A 422 -16.81 2.80 -7.73
C HIS A 422 -17.74 3.10 -8.92
N HIS A 423 -19.05 3.03 -8.71
CA HIS A 423 -20.04 3.43 -9.70
C HIS A 423 -19.90 4.92 -10.06
N GLU A 424 -19.79 5.78 -9.05
CA GLU A 424 -19.64 7.23 -9.26
C GLU A 424 -18.31 7.61 -9.93
N GLU A 425 -17.25 6.86 -9.66
CA GLU A 425 -15.98 6.99 -10.36
C GLU A 425 -16.14 6.71 -11.86
N ARG A 426 -16.97 5.73 -12.25
CA ARG A 426 -17.28 5.44 -13.66
C ARG A 426 -17.99 6.60 -14.34
N HIS A 427 -18.94 7.24 -13.68
CA HIS A 427 -19.55 8.48 -14.18
C HIS A 427 -18.51 9.59 -14.35
N SER A 428 -17.58 9.71 -13.41
CA SER A 428 -16.48 10.66 -13.53
C SER A 428 -15.63 10.41 -14.79
N GLN A 429 -15.44 9.14 -15.18
CA GLN A 429 -14.78 8.77 -16.43
C GLN A 429 -15.61 9.14 -17.68
N GLN A 430 -16.93 9.06 -17.61
CA GLN A 430 -17.81 9.45 -18.73
C GLN A 430 -17.72 10.97 -18.95
N TRP A 431 -17.79 11.77 -17.88
CA TRP A 431 -17.55 13.22 -17.92
C TRP A 431 -16.21 13.58 -18.56
N GLY A 432 -15.13 12.89 -18.18
CA GLY A 432 -13.80 13.14 -18.74
C GLY A 432 -13.69 12.80 -20.23
N ARG A 433 -14.49 11.85 -20.73
CA ARG A 433 -14.51 11.43 -22.14
C ARG A 433 -15.40 12.31 -23.01
N GLU A 434 -16.59 12.64 -22.54
CA GLU A 434 -17.59 13.40 -23.30
C GLU A 434 -17.42 14.91 -23.16
N GLY A 435 -16.80 15.37 -22.07
CA GLY A 435 -16.66 16.78 -21.76
C GLY A 435 -17.98 17.43 -21.30
N TYR A 436 -17.83 18.55 -20.59
CA TYR A 436 -18.90 19.19 -19.83
C TYR A 436 -20.21 19.40 -20.62
N THR A 437 -20.13 20.00 -21.81
CA THR A 437 -21.33 20.34 -22.60
C THR A 437 -22.01 19.13 -23.22
N GLN A 438 -21.23 18.11 -23.61
CA GLN A 438 -21.74 16.95 -24.32
C GLN A 438 -22.41 15.97 -23.36
N PHE A 439 -21.83 15.77 -22.18
CA PHE A 439 -22.41 14.91 -21.14
C PHE A 439 -23.69 15.51 -20.53
N VAL A 440 -23.74 16.83 -20.28
CA VAL A 440 -24.99 17.50 -19.87
C VAL A 440 -26.09 17.29 -20.91
N THR A 441 -25.74 17.27 -22.20
CA THR A 441 -26.71 17.07 -23.28
C THR A 441 -27.21 15.62 -23.36
N SER A 442 -26.33 14.62 -23.17
CA SER A 442 -26.72 13.20 -23.14
C SER A 442 -27.52 12.85 -21.89
N TYR A 443 -27.09 13.30 -20.71
CA TYR A 443 -27.77 13.08 -19.43
C TYR A 443 -29.19 13.68 -19.40
N ILE A 444 -29.34 14.95 -19.86
CA ILE A 444 -30.66 15.60 -19.99
C ILE A 444 -31.53 14.87 -21.04
N TRP A 445 -30.93 14.37 -22.12
CA TRP A 445 -31.67 13.63 -23.16
C TRP A 445 -32.16 12.27 -22.66
N GLU A 446 -31.40 11.57 -21.83
CA GLU A 446 -31.80 10.30 -21.21
C GLU A 446 -32.91 10.49 -20.18
N GLN A 447 -32.84 11.53 -19.33
CA GLN A 447 -33.95 11.91 -18.43
C GLN A 447 -35.25 12.25 -19.18
N ILE A 448 -35.15 12.87 -20.37
CA ILE A 448 -36.32 13.23 -21.19
C ILE A 448 -36.90 12.01 -21.94
N THR A 449 -36.06 11.03 -22.31
CA THR A 449 -36.47 9.87 -23.12
C THR A 449 -36.74 8.60 -22.33
N GLY A 450 -36.38 8.57 -21.04
CA GLY A 450 -36.52 7.41 -20.17
C GLY A 450 -35.51 6.29 -20.49
N GLY A 451 -34.36 6.64 -21.06
CA GLY A 451 -33.25 5.72 -21.33
C GLY A 451 -32.39 5.50 -20.08
N ASP A 452 -31.69 4.36 -20.02
CA ASP A 452 -30.81 3.96 -18.91
C ASP A 452 -29.40 3.54 -19.40
N GLU A 453 -28.97 4.06 -20.55
CA GLU A 453 -27.71 3.65 -21.19
C GLU A 453 -26.48 4.09 -20.38
N THR A 454 -26.47 5.32 -19.85
CA THR A 454 -25.37 5.81 -18.99
C THR A 454 -25.28 5.08 -17.65
N GLU A 455 -26.42 4.79 -17.02
CA GLU A 455 -26.56 4.05 -15.76
C GLU A 455 -26.16 2.57 -15.90
N ARG A 456 -26.55 1.91 -17.01
CA ARG A 456 -26.10 0.54 -17.32
C ARG A 456 -24.61 0.47 -17.59
N ASP A 457 -24.05 1.48 -18.26
CA ASP A 457 -22.61 1.57 -18.52
C ASP A 457 -21.82 1.90 -17.26
N ALA A 458 -22.38 2.66 -16.31
CA ALA A 458 -21.77 2.94 -15.00
C ALA A 458 -22.00 1.81 -13.98
N GLY A 459 -22.94 0.91 -14.28
CA GLY A 459 -23.23 -0.36 -13.64
C GLY A 459 -23.86 -0.25 -12.26
N LEU A 460 -25.17 -0.51 -12.22
CA LEU A 460 -26.00 -0.93 -11.09
C LEU A 460 -27.07 -1.86 -11.69
N SER A 461 -26.69 -3.09 -12.03
CA SER A 461 -27.51 -4.00 -12.85
C SER A 461 -28.77 -4.53 -12.15
N ASP A 462 -28.87 -4.32 -10.84
CA ASP A 462 -30.02 -4.61 -9.98
C ASP A 462 -31.03 -3.44 -9.90
N GLY A 463 -30.73 -2.30 -10.55
CA GLY A 463 -31.58 -1.10 -10.54
C GLY A 463 -31.57 -0.36 -9.19
N GLY A 464 -30.54 -0.57 -8.37
CA GLY A 464 -30.50 -0.12 -6.98
C GLY A 464 -29.94 1.28 -6.80
N TYR A 465 -30.84 2.23 -6.56
CA TYR A 465 -30.72 3.09 -5.38
C TYR A 465 -31.64 2.54 -4.28
#